data_AF-A0A1V5I8Y7-F1
#
_entry.id   AF-A0A1V5I8Y7-F1
#
_cell.length_a   1.000
_cell.length_b   1.000
_cell.length_c   1.000
_cell.angle_alpha   90.00
_cell.angle_beta   90.00
_cell.angle_gamma   90.00
#
_symmetry.space_group_name_H-M   'P 1'
#
loop_
_entity.id
_entity.type
_entity.pdbx_description
1 polymer ?
#
loop_
_entity_poly.entity_id
_entity_poly.type
_entity_poly.pdbx_seq_one_letter_code
_entity_poly.pdbx_strand_id
1 'polypeptide(L)'
;MLLEWIAAAQSGPAALGAAARVGERDASGGRFSIWRDTLALISQHPWLGVGFGEFNFAWTLTPSAARHPAFFDHTHNLPLQLAAELGLPATLLVLGLLGWALWQAFERSWRAPGTQGVALRTSFVMVLLMALHSQLEYPLWYAYFLLPTALAWGLCLGAGPDAGMARSEPAFDGRWASAAGLAVLAGALAMTADYRKAVVIFSPGDSARPLTARIEQGRGSWFFAHHADYALVTTSDATPAEFGRAPHYLLDSRLMMAWAEALARAGDIDRARHVAARLREFRNANAGAFFAPCDDPAVIDKPFQCQPPSRAWRWSDFTR
;
A
#
# COMPACT_ATOMS: atom_id res chain seq x y z
N MET A 1 -33.28 -3.89 4.38
CA MET A 1 -32.09 -3.93 5.24
C MET A 1 -30.94 -4.82 4.73
N LEU A 2 -31.03 -6.16 4.70
CA LEU A 2 -29.91 -7.01 4.21
C LEU A 2 -29.69 -6.91 2.69
N LEU A 3 -30.77 -6.81 1.91
CA LEU A 3 -30.74 -6.66 0.45
C LEU A 3 -30.27 -5.25 0.01
N GLU A 4 -30.57 -4.21 0.79
CA GLU A 4 -30.07 -2.84 0.57
C GLU A 4 -28.58 -2.74 0.90
N TRP A 5 -28.10 -3.48 1.91
CA TRP A 5 -26.67 -3.62 2.20
C TRP A 5 -25.90 -4.30 1.06
N ILE A 6 -26.49 -5.33 0.44
CA ILE A 6 -25.90 -6.02 -0.71
C ILE A 6 -25.93 -5.13 -1.96
N ALA A 7 -27.00 -4.38 -2.18
CA ALA A 7 -27.09 -3.42 -3.29
C ALA A 7 -26.11 -2.23 -3.14
N ALA A 8 -25.97 -1.69 -1.93
CA ALA A 8 -24.97 -0.66 -1.62
C ALA A 8 -23.53 -1.20 -1.70
N ALA A 9 -23.30 -2.49 -1.39
CA ALA A 9 -22.01 -3.14 -1.58
C ALA A 9 -21.64 -3.33 -3.06
N GLN A 10 -22.62 -3.41 -3.95
CA GLN A 10 -22.43 -3.53 -5.40
C GLN A 10 -22.28 -2.17 -6.13
N SER A 11 -22.69 -1.07 -5.49
CA SER A 11 -22.73 0.28 -6.09
C SER A 11 -21.83 1.31 -5.38
N GLY A 12 -21.20 0.95 -4.26
CA GLY A 12 -20.27 1.79 -3.49
C GLY A 12 -18.82 1.28 -3.49
N PRO A 13 -17.90 1.89 -2.74
CA PRO A 13 -16.48 1.50 -2.66
C PRO A 13 -16.19 0.07 -2.18
N ALA A 14 -17.19 -0.65 -1.67
CA ALA A 14 -17.11 -2.10 -1.49
C ALA A 14 -17.04 -2.85 -2.84
N ALA A 15 -17.62 -2.31 -3.92
CA ALA A 15 -17.43 -2.77 -5.30
C ALA A 15 -16.03 -2.42 -5.82
N LEU A 16 -15.41 -1.33 -5.35
CA LEU A 16 -14.01 -0.97 -5.65
C LEU A 16 -13.03 -1.96 -5.00
N GLY A 17 -13.25 -2.32 -3.73
CA GLY A 17 -12.50 -3.38 -3.04
C GLY A 17 -12.81 -4.79 -3.57
N ALA A 18 -14.05 -5.06 -3.97
CA ALA A 18 -14.45 -6.34 -4.55
C ALA A 18 -13.93 -6.51 -5.99
N ALA A 19 -13.89 -5.46 -6.82
CA ALA A 19 -13.29 -5.50 -8.15
C ALA A 19 -11.76 -5.69 -8.07
N ALA A 20 -11.10 -5.07 -7.10
CA ALA A 20 -9.70 -5.34 -6.78
C ALA A 20 -9.49 -6.81 -6.36
N ARG A 21 -10.37 -7.37 -5.51
CA ARG A 21 -10.36 -8.79 -5.10
C ARG A 21 -10.73 -9.78 -6.20
N VAL A 22 -11.49 -9.37 -7.22
CA VAL A 22 -11.82 -10.24 -8.37
C VAL A 22 -10.60 -10.40 -9.29
N GLY A 23 -9.68 -9.42 -9.31
CA GLY A 23 -8.37 -9.52 -9.96
C GLY A 23 -7.32 -10.36 -9.20
N GLU A 24 -7.53 -10.64 -7.91
CA GLU A 24 -6.64 -11.48 -7.08
C GLU A 24 -6.80 -13.00 -7.34
N ARG A 25 -7.71 -13.41 -8.24
CA ARG A 25 -8.03 -14.82 -8.47
C ARG A 25 -6.93 -15.64 -9.18
N ASP A 26 -5.83 -15.01 -9.61
CA ASP A 26 -4.62 -15.68 -10.13
C ASP A 26 -3.43 -15.56 -9.13
N ALA A 27 -3.67 -15.94 -7.88
CA ALA A 27 -2.74 -15.78 -6.77
C ALA A 27 -1.34 -16.39 -7.02
N SER A 28 -1.22 -17.55 -7.67
CA SER A 28 0.09 -18.22 -7.85
C SER A 28 0.86 -17.78 -9.10
N GLY A 29 0.16 -17.51 -10.22
CA GLY A 29 0.79 -17.09 -11.48
C GLY A 29 1.18 -15.61 -11.52
N GLY A 30 0.44 -14.76 -10.80
CA GLY A 30 0.65 -13.31 -10.82
C GLY A 30 1.94 -12.84 -10.12
N ARG A 31 2.24 -13.39 -8.94
CA ARG A 31 3.31 -12.88 -8.06
C ARG A 31 4.71 -12.98 -8.64
N PHE A 32 5.02 -14.04 -9.39
CA PHE A 32 6.34 -14.18 -9.99
C PHE A 32 6.64 -13.07 -11.00
N SER A 33 5.64 -12.56 -11.72
CA SER A 33 5.82 -11.40 -12.60
C SER A 33 6.10 -10.13 -11.80
N ILE A 34 5.42 -9.95 -10.66
CA ILE A 34 5.68 -8.85 -9.72
C ILE A 34 7.12 -8.93 -9.20
N TRP A 35 7.55 -10.10 -8.74
CA TRP A 35 8.89 -10.33 -8.19
C TRP A 35 9.98 -10.13 -9.24
N ARG A 36 9.78 -10.62 -10.47
CA ARG A 36 10.71 -10.39 -11.58
C ARG A 36 10.91 -8.90 -11.82
N ASP A 37 9.83 -8.14 -11.95
CA ASP A 37 9.89 -6.70 -12.22
C ASP A 37 10.45 -5.94 -11.01
N THR A 38 10.17 -6.42 -9.80
CA THR A 38 10.77 -5.89 -8.55
C THR A 38 12.27 -6.14 -8.49
N LEU A 39 12.75 -7.33 -8.84
CA LEU A 39 14.17 -7.66 -8.91
C LEU A 39 14.90 -6.81 -9.96
N ALA A 40 14.25 -6.54 -11.09
CA ALA A 40 14.75 -5.62 -12.10
C ALA A 40 14.80 -4.17 -11.58
N LEU A 41 13.87 -3.76 -10.72
CA LEU A 41 13.91 -2.45 -10.07
C LEU A 41 15.03 -2.37 -9.00
N ILE A 42 15.20 -3.42 -8.20
CA ILE A 42 16.29 -3.53 -7.21
C ILE A 42 17.66 -3.48 -7.89
N SER A 43 17.84 -4.16 -9.03
CA SER A 43 19.11 -4.13 -9.75
C SER A 43 19.46 -2.75 -10.32
N GLN A 44 18.46 -1.92 -10.59
CA GLN A 44 18.64 -0.52 -11.00
C GLN A 44 18.95 0.40 -9.80
N HIS A 45 18.46 0.08 -8.60
CA HIS A 45 18.60 0.90 -7.39
C HIS A 45 19.09 0.10 -6.16
N PRO A 46 20.23 -0.60 -6.21
CA PRO A 46 20.59 -1.60 -5.20
C PRO A 46 20.99 -1.01 -3.84
N TRP A 47 21.41 0.26 -3.79
CA TRP A 47 22.01 0.85 -2.59
C TRP A 47 21.00 1.53 -1.68
N LEU A 48 20.16 2.39 -2.24
CA LEU A 48 19.20 3.22 -1.50
C LEU A 48 17.74 2.86 -1.81
N GLY A 49 17.51 1.94 -2.76
CA GLY A 49 16.17 1.67 -3.27
C GLY A 49 15.58 2.87 -4.02
N VAL A 50 14.27 2.82 -4.20
CA VAL A 50 13.48 3.86 -4.86
C VAL A 50 12.89 4.89 -3.88
N GLY A 51 13.05 4.68 -2.58
CA GLY A 51 12.44 5.48 -1.51
C GLY A 51 11.35 4.71 -0.76
N PHE A 52 11.21 5.02 0.53
CA PHE A 52 10.19 4.41 1.39
C PHE A 52 8.78 4.81 0.92
N GLY A 53 7.91 3.82 0.68
CA GLY A 53 6.57 4.02 0.14
C GLY A 53 6.51 4.29 -1.36
N GLU A 54 7.65 4.33 -2.08
CA GLU A 54 7.69 4.69 -3.50
C GLU A 54 7.65 3.48 -4.44
N PHE A 55 7.52 2.26 -3.91
CA PHE A 55 7.56 1.04 -4.70
C PHE A 55 6.53 1.06 -5.84
N ASN A 56 5.25 1.30 -5.56
CA ASN A 56 4.22 1.29 -6.60
C ASN A 56 4.48 2.34 -7.69
N PHE A 57 4.87 3.54 -7.29
CA PHE A 57 5.13 4.65 -8.21
C PHE A 57 6.29 4.30 -9.16
N ALA A 58 7.42 3.88 -8.60
CA ALA A 58 8.59 3.51 -9.37
C ALA A 58 8.35 2.27 -10.24
N TRP A 59 7.71 1.23 -9.68
CA TRP A 59 7.36 0.01 -10.40
C TRP A 59 6.42 0.28 -11.57
N THR A 60 5.40 1.11 -11.38
CA THR A 60 4.41 1.46 -12.40
C THR A 60 5.00 2.32 -13.52
N LEU A 61 5.89 3.26 -13.19
CA LEU A 61 6.49 4.16 -14.18
C LEU A 61 7.73 3.59 -14.89
N THR A 62 8.31 2.51 -14.38
CA THR A 62 9.43 1.80 -15.02
C THR A 62 8.89 0.81 -16.06
N PRO A 63 9.33 0.81 -17.34
CA PRO A 63 8.84 -0.12 -18.37
C PRO A 63 8.93 -1.61 -18.00
N SER A 64 7.93 -2.41 -18.41
CA SER A 64 7.96 -3.87 -18.29
C SER A 64 7.31 -4.52 -19.50
N ALA A 65 7.99 -5.51 -20.09
CA ALA A 65 7.49 -6.25 -21.25
C ALA A 65 6.37 -7.24 -20.89
N ALA A 66 6.26 -7.64 -19.62
CA ALA A 66 5.33 -8.67 -19.17
C ALA A 66 4.67 -8.27 -17.85
N ARG A 67 4.13 -7.05 -17.81
CA ARG A 67 3.52 -6.45 -16.62
C ARG A 67 2.33 -7.25 -16.10
N HIS A 68 2.25 -7.33 -14.77
CA HIS A 68 1.09 -7.86 -14.08
C HIS A 68 -0.13 -6.93 -14.28
N PRO A 69 -1.32 -7.45 -14.62
CA PRO A 69 -2.47 -6.60 -14.98
C PRO A 69 -3.13 -5.90 -13.78
N ALA A 70 -2.95 -6.43 -12.56
CA ALA A 70 -3.49 -5.80 -11.36
C ALA A 70 -2.59 -4.65 -10.86
N PHE A 71 -3.24 -3.65 -10.25
CA PHE A 71 -2.58 -2.56 -9.54
C PHE A 71 -2.50 -2.93 -8.05
N PHE A 72 -1.32 -2.77 -7.47
CA PHE A 72 -1.00 -3.14 -6.09
C PHE A 72 0.09 -2.21 -5.55
N ASP A 73 0.15 -2.07 -4.24
CA ASP A 73 1.09 -1.22 -3.52
C ASP A 73 2.27 -1.98 -2.89
N HIS A 74 2.25 -3.32 -2.93
CA HIS A 74 3.27 -4.17 -2.30
C HIS A 74 3.73 -5.31 -3.22
N THR A 75 4.96 -5.77 -2.99
CA THR A 75 5.58 -6.90 -3.69
C THR A 75 5.03 -8.27 -3.25
N HIS A 76 4.18 -8.31 -2.22
CA HIS A 76 3.75 -9.54 -1.53
C HIS A 76 4.92 -10.37 -0.96
N ASN A 77 6.10 -9.76 -0.77
CA ASN A 77 7.26 -10.42 -0.21
C ASN A 77 8.08 -9.40 0.58
N LEU A 78 8.06 -9.48 1.91
CA LEU A 78 8.66 -8.47 2.79
C LEU A 78 10.15 -8.18 2.45
N PRO A 79 11.04 -9.17 2.26
CA PRO A 79 12.41 -8.93 1.80
C PRO A 79 12.51 -8.14 0.50
N LEU A 80 11.72 -8.50 -0.52
CA LEU A 80 11.72 -7.79 -1.80
C LEU A 80 11.20 -6.36 -1.66
N GLN A 81 10.17 -6.13 -0.83
CA GLN A 81 9.68 -4.79 -0.55
C GLN A 81 10.78 -3.91 0.06
N LEU A 82 11.42 -4.39 1.13
CA LEU A 82 12.47 -3.64 1.81
C LEU A 82 13.65 -3.36 0.86
N ALA A 83 14.03 -4.34 0.04
CA ALA A 83 15.13 -4.18 -0.91
C ALA A 83 14.80 -3.16 -2.00
N ALA A 84 13.57 -3.14 -2.49
CA ALA A 84 13.13 -2.19 -3.50
C ALA A 84 13.08 -0.76 -2.95
N GLU A 85 12.57 -0.57 -1.73
CA GLU A 85 12.36 0.77 -1.16
C GLU A 85 13.56 1.36 -0.43
N LEU A 86 14.30 0.54 0.33
CA LEU A 86 15.39 0.98 1.20
C LEU A 86 16.78 0.59 0.67
N GLY A 87 16.85 -0.28 -0.34
CA GLY A 87 18.09 -0.85 -0.84
C GLY A 87 18.61 -2.02 -0.02
N LEU A 88 19.58 -2.73 -0.60
CA LEU A 88 20.14 -3.97 -0.04
C LEU A 88 20.81 -3.78 1.33
N PRO A 89 21.62 -2.72 1.59
CA PRO A 89 22.29 -2.56 2.89
C PRO A 89 21.30 -2.42 4.05
N ALA A 90 20.30 -1.54 3.91
CA ALA A 90 19.27 -1.34 4.92
C ALA A 90 18.42 -2.61 5.12
N THR A 91 18.10 -3.30 4.02
CA THR A 91 17.34 -4.55 4.05
C THR A 91 18.08 -5.63 4.83
N LEU A 92 19.36 -5.83 4.56
CA LEU A 92 20.18 -6.82 5.27
C LEU A 92 20.25 -6.52 6.77
N LEU A 93 20.40 -5.25 7.15
CA LEU A 93 20.38 -4.83 8.55
C LEU A 93 19.03 -5.15 9.21
N VAL A 94 17.91 -4.76 8.59
CA VAL A 94 16.57 -5.00 9.13
C VAL A 94 16.27 -6.49 9.24
N LEU A 95 16.52 -7.26 8.18
CA LEU A 95 16.30 -8.71 8.19
C LEU A 95 17.23 -9.42 9.18
N GLY A 96 18.46 -8.94 9.35
CA GLY A 96 19.38 -9.45 10.36
C GLY A 96 18.86 -9.23 11.79
N LEU A 97 18.37 -8.03 12.10
CA LEU A 97 17.77 -7.72 13.40
C LEU A 97 16.48 -8.52 13.65
N LEU A 98 15.61 -8.64 12.65
CA LEU A 98 14.39 -9.45 12.74
C LEU A 98 14.71 -10.94 12.91
N GLY A 99 15.68 -11.46 12.16
CA GLY A 99 16.13 -12.84 12.28
C GLY A 99 16.74 -13.13 13.66
N TRP A 100 17.55 -12.20 14.18
CA TRP A 100 18.11 -12.31 15.53
C TRP A 100 17.03 -12.26 16.61
N ALA A 101 16.04 -11.35 16.49
CA ALA A 101 14.91 -11.29 17.41
C ALA A 101 14.02 -12.55 17.32
N LEU A 102 13.87 -13.15 16.14
CA LEU A 102 13.12 -14.39 15.96
C LEU A 102 13.85 -15.58 16.61
N TRP A 103 15.18 -15.64 16.46
CA TRP A 103 16.01 -16.63 17.14
C TRP A 103 15.94 -16.49 18.67
N GLN A 104 16.02 -15.26 19.20
CA GLN A 104 15.85 -15.03 20.64
C GLN A 104 14.47 -15.44 21.13
N ALA A 105 13.40 -15.14 20.37
CA ALA A 105 12.05 -15.57 20.69
C ALA A 105 11.94 -17.09 20.74
N PHE A 106 12.54 -17.79 19.77
CA PHE A 106 12.62 -19.26 19.76
C PHE A 106 13.30 -19.81 21.02
N GLU A 107 14.52 -19.35 21.32
CA GLU A 107 15.29 -19.81 22.48
C GLU A 107 14.53 -19.60 23.80
N ARG A 108 13.94 -18.41 24.00
CA ARG A 108 13.18 -18.08 25.21
C ARG A 108 11.92 -18.93 25.33
N SER A 109 11.18 -19.11 24.24
CA SER A 109 9.96 -19.95 24.22
C SER A 109 10.25 -21.42 24.51
N TRP A 110 11.42 -21.95 24.09
CA TRP A 110 11.76 -23.36 24.29
C TRP A 110 12.37 -23.65 25.67
N ARG A 111 13.01 -22.67 26.31
CA ARG A 111 13.54 -22.79 27.67
C ARG A 111 12.47 -22.65 28.76
N ALA A 112 11.35 -22.00 28.46
CA ALA A 112 10.29 -21.78 29.42
C ALA A 112 9.57 -23.11 29.81
N PRO A 113 9.51 -23.45 31.11
CA PRO A 113 8.86 -24.67 31.58
C PRO A 113 7.33 -24.48 31.74
N GLY A 114 6.64 -25.60 31.93
CA GLY A 114 5.23 -25.61 32.34
C GLY A 114 4.26 -24.95 31.35
N THR A 115 3.14 -24.43 31.89
CA THR A 115 2.05 -23.81 31.12
C THR A 115 2.47 -22.51 30.45
N GLN A 116 3.35 -21.73 31.07
CA GLN A 116 3.95 -20.54 30.47
C GLN A 116 4.73 -20.89 29.19
N GLY A 117 5.51 -21.98 29.23
CA GLY A 117 6.21 -22.48 28.05
C GLY A 117 5.28 -22.82 26.90
N VAL A 118 4.13 -23.47 27.19
CA VAL A 118 3.12 -23.78 26.17
C VAL A 118 2.61 -22.48 25.51
N ALA A 119 2.25 -21.48 26.30
CA ALA A 119 1.78 -20.20 25.78
C ALA A 119 2.84 -19.50 24.90
N LEU A 120 4.10 -19.44 25.34
CA LEU A 120 5.18 -18.81 24.58
C LEU A 120 5.52 -19.56 23.28
N ARG A 121 5.44 -20.90 23.29
CA ARG A 121 5.56 -21.71 22.06
C ARG A 121 4.42 -21.43 21.10
N THR A 122 3.18 -21.31 21.59
CA THR A 122 2.04 -20.92 20.76
C THR A 122 2.22 -19.51 20.17
N SER A 123 2.63 -18.53 20.98
CA SER A 123 2.93 -17.17 20.50
C SER A 123 4.04 -17.17 19.45
N PHE A 124 5.11 -17.93 19.66
CA PHE A 124 6.19 -18.07 18.68
C PHE A 124 5.70 -18.66 17.35
N VAL A 125 4.88 -19.71 17.39
CA VAL A 125 4.29 -20.29 16.17
C VAL A 125 3.43 -19.28 15.43
N MET A 126 2.65 -18.46 16.13
CA MET A 126 1.87 -17.38 15.49
C MET A 126 2.77 -16.36 14.78
N VAL A 127 3.89 -15.96 15.41
CA VAL A 127 4.89 -15.06 14.80
C VAL A 127 5.51 -15.70 13.58
N LEU A 128 5.92 -16.97 13.67
CA LEU A 128 6.53 -17.71 12.57
C LEU A 128 5.56 -17.85 11.39
N LEU A 129 4.31 -18.22 11.65
CA LEU A 129 3.27 -18.31 10.61
C LEU A 129 3.04 -16.97 9.92
N MET A 130 3.01 -15.86 10.67
CA MET A 130 2.88 -14.53 10.08
C MET A 130 4.09 -14.14 9.24
N ALA A 131 5.30 -14.46 9.71
CA ALA A 131 6.54 -14.22 8.96
C ALA A 131 6.54 -14.99 7.64
N LEU A 132 6.12 -16.27 7.64
CA LEU A 132 5.97 -17.10 6.45
C LEU A 132 4.86 -16.59 5.52
N HIS A 133 3.69 -16.22 6.08
CA HIS A 133 2.59 -15.66 5.30
C HIS A 133 3.01 -14.36 4.59
N SER A 134 3.87 -13.55 5.23
CA SER A 134 4.41 -12.30 4.67
C SER A 134 5.47 -12.49 3.57
N GLN A 135 5.80 -13.74 3.21
CA GLN A 135 6.64 -14.04 2.05
C GLN A 135 5.83 -14.22 0.76
N LEU A 136 4.52 -14.41 0.89
CA LEU A 136 3.59 -14.68 -0.22
C LEU A 136 2.44 -13.69 -0.28
N GLU A 137 2.14 -13.02 0.83
CA GLU A 137 1.15 -11.95 0.97
C GLU A 137 1.76 -10.80 1.78
N TYR A 138 0.98 -9.76 2.05
CA TYR A 138 1.39 -8.58 2.81
C TYR A 138 0.56 -8.38 4.10
N PRO A 139 0.31 -9.42 4.91
CA PRO A 139 -0.56 -9.33 6.08
C PRO A 139 -0.04 -8.32 7.11
N LEU A 140 1.27 -8.16 7.24
CA LEU A 140 1.90 -7.23 8.19
C LEU A 140 1.70 -5.74 7.85
N TRP A 141 1.14 -5.43 6.68
CA TRP A 141 0.70 -4.06 6.35
C TRP A 141 -0.68 -3.72 6.94
N TYR A 142 -1.40 -4.72 7.45
CA TYR A 142 -2.67 -4.51 8.11
C TYR A 142 -2.49 -4.47 9.63
N ALA A 143 -2.88 -3.37 10.26
CA ALA A 143 -2.73 -3.17 11.70
C ALA A 143 -3.38 -4.30 12.53
N TYR A 144 -4.49 -4.87 12.07
CA TYR A 144 -5.17 -5.97 12.75
C TYR A 144 -4.42 -7.32 12.69
N PHE A 145 -3.42 -7.47 11.82
CA PHE A 145 -2.46 -8.58 11.85
C PHE A 145 -1.14 -8.17 12.52
N LEU A 146 -0.62 -6.99 12.18
CA LEU A 146 0.63 -6.47 12.70
C LEU A 146 0.63 -6.37 14.23
N LEU A 147 -0.40 -5.78 14.84
CA LEU A 147 -0.43 -5.53 16.28
C LEU A 147 -0.50 -6.84 17.10
N PRO A 148 -1.37 -7.83 16.78
CA PRO A 148 -1.32 -9.13 17.44
C PRO A 148 0.01 -9.87 17.25
N THR A 149 0.62 -9.81 16.07
CA THR A 149 1.93 -10.42 15.83
C THR A 149 3.03 -9.75 16.64
N ALA A 150 3.05 -8.42 16.70
CA ALA A 150 3.99 -7.66 17.52
C ALA A 150 3.82 -7.95 19.01
N LEU A 151 2.59 -8.07 19.49
CA LEU A 151 2.29 -8.48 20.87
C LEU A 151 2.82 -9.89 21.14
N ALA A 152 2.50 -10.87 20.28
CA ALA A 152 2.96 -12.24 20.44
C ALA A 152 4.49 -12.33 20.45
N TRP A 153 5.16 -11.58 19.57
CA TRP A 153 6.63 -11.51 19.55
C TRP A 153 7.19 -10.85 20.80
N GLY A 154 6.57 -9.76 21.25
CA GLY A 154 6.92 -9.08 22.50
C GLY A 154 6.80 -9.98 23.72
N LEU A 155 5.78 -10.84 23.79
CA LEU A 155 5.63 -11.85 24.85
C LEU A 155 6.79 -12.86 24.85
N CYS A 156 7.19 -13.37 23.67
CA CYS A 156 8.35 -14.25 23.54
C CYS A 156 9.65 -13.57 23.94
N LEU A 157 9.85 -12.31 23.52
CA LEU A 157 11.05 -11.53 23.86
C LEU A 157 11.06 -11.10 25.33
N GLY A 158 9.91 -10.86 25.95
CA GLY A 158 9.81 -10.49 27.36
C GLY A 158 10.07 -11.63 28.34
N ALA A 159 10.02 -12.89 27.88
CA ALA A 159 10.27 -14.06 28.70
C ALA A 159 11.77 -14.20 29.05
N GLY A 160 12.18 -13.61 30.17
CA GLY A 160 13.53 -13.79 30.72
C GLY A 160 13.71 -15.14 31.44
N PRO A 161 14.96 -15.59 31.66
CA PRO A 161 15.26 -16.83 32.38
C PRO A 161 14.70 -16.86 33.82
N ASP A 162 14.52 -15.68 34.45
CA ASP A 162 14.08 -15.55 35.85
C ASP A 162 12.55 -15.38 36.01
N ALA A 163 11.78 -15.45 34.91
CA ALA A 163 10.33 -15.24 34.92
C ALA A 163 9.55 -16.26 35.78
N GLY A 164 10.20 -17.36 36.18
CA GLY A 164 9.63 -18.38 37.06
C GLY A 164 9.75 -18.11 38.57
N MET A 165 10.52 -17.11 39.02
CA MET A 165 10.81 -16.91 40.45
C MET A 165 10.62 -15.50 41.01
N ALA A 166 10.52 -14.46 40.16
CA ALA A 166 10.18 -13.13 40.63
C ALA A 166 8.79 -12.74 40.12
N ARG A 167 7.82 -12.65 41.04
CA ARG A 167 6.78 -11.64 40.88
C ARG A 167 7.48 -10.29 40.97
N SER A 168 8.06 -9.86 39.85
CA SER A 168 8.50 -8.48 39.71
C SER A 168 7.26 -7.64 39.88
N GLU A 169 7.19 -6.86 40.96
CA GLU A 169 6.31 -5.68 41.01
C GLU A 169 6.42 -5.00 39.64
N PRO A 170 5.30 -4.57 39.03
CA PRO A 170 5.38 -3.91 37.72
C PRO A 170 6.39 -2.76 37.85
N ALA A 171 7.53 -2.87 37.16
CA ALA A 171 8.56 -1.84 37.16
C ALA A 171 8.07 -0.51 36.55
N PHE A 172 6.86 -0.52 35.99
CA PHE A 172 6.12 0.62 35.50
C PHE A 172 5.10 1.07 36.56
N ASP A 173 5.25 2.30 37.05
CA ASP A 173 4.19 2.96 37.84
C ASP A 173 2.87 2.89 37.04
N GLY A 174 1.84 2.32 37.67
CA GLY A 174 0.54 2.08 37.05
C GLY A 174 -0.08 3.34 36.44
N ARG A 175 0.32 4.52 36.90
CA ARG A 175 -0.05 5.82 36.32
C ARG A 175 0.47 5.98 34.89
N TRP A 176 1.68 5.50 34.58
CA TRP A 176 2.23 5.51 33.22
C TRP A 176 1.54 4.50 32.30
N ALA A 177 1.18 3.33 32.83
CA ALA A 177 0.41 2.35 32.08
C ALA A 177 -1.00 2.87 31.74
N SER A 178 -1.68 3.50 32.71
CA SER A 178 -2.97 4.16 32.48
C SER A 178 -2.85 5.35 31.53
N ALA A 179 -1.80 6.18 31.67
CA ALA A 179 -1.55 7.30 30.77
C ALA A 179 -1.29 6.82 29.34
N ALA A 180 -0.51 5.76 29.16
CA ALA A 180 -0.27 5.14 27.85
C ALA A 180 -1.57 4.58 27.26
N GLY A 181 -2.38 3.89 28.06
CA GLY A 181 -3.69 3.39 27.63
C GLY A 181 -4.65 4.50 27.19
N LEU A 182 -4.73 5.58 27.97
CA LEU A 182 -5.52 6.77 27.64
C LEU A 182 -5.00 7.47 26.38
N ALA A 183 -3.69 7.57 26.21
CA ALA A 183 -3.07 8.14 25.01
C ALA A 183 -3.39 7.30 23.76
N VAL A 184 -3.33 5.97 23.84
CA VAL A 184 -3.72 5.07 22.74
C VAL A 184 -5.21 5.25 22.41
N LEU A 185 -6.08 5.31 23.42
CA LEU A 185 -7.52 5.53 23.20
C LEU A 185 -7.79 6.88 22.55
N ALA A 186 -7.19 7.96 23.06
CA ALA A 186 -7.33 9.30 22.50
C ALA A 186 -6.80 9.36 21.06
N GLY A 187 -5.67 8.72 20.79
CA GLY A 187 -5.09 8.58 19.45
C GLY A 187 -6.02 7.81 18.50
N ALA A 188 -6.61 6.71 18.95
CA ALA A 188 -7.56 5.92 18.15
C ALA A 188 -8.83 6.72 17.82
N LEU A 189 -9.37 7.48 18.79
CA LEU A 189 -10.51 8.36 18.58
C LEU A 189 -10.18 9.51 17.61
N ALA A 190 -9.01 10.14 17.76
CA ALA A 190 -8.53 11.18 16.86
C ALA A 190 -8.33 10.65 15.43
N MET A 191 -7.71 9.49 15.28
CA MET A 191 -7.53 8.80 14.00
C MET A 191 -8.87 8.46 13.35
N THR A 192 -9.84 7.99 14.14
CA THR A 192 -11.20 7.69 13.64
C THR A 192 -11.93 8.95 13.19
N ALA A 193 -11.81 10.04 13.95
CA ALA A 193 -12.38 11.33 13.57
C ALA A 193 -11.74 11.89 12.29
N ASP A 194 -10.42 11.74 12.13
CA ASP A 194 -9.71 12.15 10.93
C ASP A 194 -10.07 11.28 9.72
N TYR A 195 -10.15 9.96 9.89
CA TYR A 195 -10.57 9.00 8.86
C TYR A 195 -11.96 9.29 8.31
N ARG A 196 -12.91 9.73 9.16
CA ARG A 196 -14.26 10.12 8.72
C ARG A 196 -14.26 11.23 7.67
N LYS A 197 -13.26 12.12 7.67
CA LYS A 197 -13.11 13.16 6.64
C LYS A 197 -12.83 12.57 5.25
N ALA A 198 -12.14 11.44 5.18
CA ALA A 198 -11.87 10.74 3.93
C ALA A 198 -13.06 9.85 3.51
N VAL A 199 -13.66 9.10 4.44
CA VAL A 199 -14.78 8.19 4.15
C VAL A 199 -15.95 8.91 3.51
N VAL A 200 -16.29 10.11 4.00
CA VAL A 200 -17.46 10.85 3.49
C VAL A 200 -17.35 11.18 2.00
N ILE A 201 -16.14 11.21 1.42
CA ILE A 201 -15.90 11.43 -0.02
C ILE A 201 -16.43 10.28 -0.89
N PHE A 202 -16.31 9.04 -0.42
CA PHE A 202 -16.66 7.84 -1.20
C PHE A 202 -17.96 7.18 -0.75
N SER A 203 -18.34 7.36 0.52
CA SER A 203 -19.57 6.85 1.10
C SER A 203 -20.33 7.98 1.80
N PRO A 204 -20.88 8.95 1.03
CA PRO A 204 -21.69 10.02 1.60
C PRO A 204 -22.98 9.45 2.19
N GLY A 205 -23.42 10.01 3.33
CA GLY A 205 -24.78 9.81 3.81
C GLY A 205 -25.80 10.63 3.00
N ASP A 206 -27.09 10.39 3.24
CA ASP A 206 -28.19 10.99 2.46
C ASP A 206 -28.19 12.53 2.45
N SER A 207 -27.69 13.15 3.51
CA SER A 207 -27.59 14.62 3.68
C SER A 207 -26.18 15.16 3.47
N ALA A 208 -25.32 14.43 2.76
CA ALA A 208 -23.94 14.83 2.56
C ALA A 208 -23.80 16.11 1.71
N ARG A 209 -22.78 16.91 2.03
CA ARG A 209 -22.39 18.08 1.26
C ARG A 209 -21.93 17.71 -0.17
N PRO A 210 -21.95 18.65 -1.13
CA PRO A 210 -21.42 18.42 -2.47
C PRO A 210 -20.00 17.85 -2.47
N LEU A 211 -19.65 17.09 -3.53
CA LEU A 211 -18.36 16.41 -3.64
C LEU A 211 -17.16 17.35 -3.43
N THR A 212 -17.20 18.55 -4.01
CA THR A 212 -16.15 19.57 -3.87
C THR A 212 -15.89 19.95 -2.41
N ALA A 213 -16.94 20.22 -1.64
CA ALA A 213 -16.83 20.55 -0.21
C ALA A 213 -16.33 19.36 0.63
N ARG A 214 -16.66 18.12 0.23
CA ARG A 214 -16.15 16.90 0.89
C ARG A 214 -14.67 16.68 0.60
N ILE A 215 -14.24 16.92 -0.64
CA ILE A 215 -12.83 16.87 -1.04
C ILE A 215 -12.05 17.93 -0.25
N GLU A 216 -12.51 19.18 -0.20
CA GLU A 216 -11.86 20.25 0.56
C GLU A 216 -11.70 19.89 2.04
N GLN A 217 -12.75 19.35 2.68
CA GLN A 217 -12.68 18.86 4.05
C GLN A 217 -11.66 17.73 4.20
N GLY A 218 -11.65 16.78 3.27
CA GLY A 218 -10.73 15.63 3.30
C GLY A 218 -9.28 16.04 3.11
N ARG A 219 -8.98 17.09 2.32
CA ARG A 219 -7.62 17.63 2.16
C ARG A 219 -7.04 18.20 3.47
N GLY A 220 -7.91 18.58 4.41
CA GLY A 220 -7.54 18.96 5.78
C GLY A 220 -7.36 17.78 6.76
N SER A 221 -7.31 16.54 6.27
CA SER A 221 -6.97 15.38 7.08
C SER A 221 -5.47 15.29 7.35
N TRP A 222 -5.09 14.81 8.53
CA TRP A 222 -3.67 14.65 8.90
C TRP A 222 -3.07 13.39 8.27
N PHE A 223 -3.82 12.29 8.27
CA PHE A 223 -3.32 10.98 7.80
C PHE A 223 -3.87 10.58 6.43
N PHE A 224 -5.09 11.03 6.11
CA PHE A 224 -5.87 10.52 4.98
C PHE A 224 -6.10 11.55 3.86
N ALA A 225 -5.39 12.68 3.87
CA ALA A 225 -5.53 13.72 2.85
C ALA A 225 -5.29 13.21 1.42
N HIS A 226 -4.44 12.18 1.25
CA HIS A 226 -4.16 11.56 -0.05
C HIS A 226 -5.42 10.98 -0.72
N HIS A 227 -6.40 10.51 0.05
CA HIS A 227 -7.68 10.06 -0.50
C HIS A 227 -8.49 11.21 -1.12
N ALA A 228 -8.40 12.39 -0.51
CA ALA A 228 -9.05 13.58 -1.03
C ALA A 228 -8.32 14.13 -2.26
N ASP A 229 -6.98 14.09 -2.28
CA ASP A 229 -6.19 14.44 -3.46
C ASP A 229 -6.48 13.47 -4.62
N TYR A 230 -6.61 12.16 -4.34
CA TYR A 230 -7.05 11.17 -5.35
C TYR A 230 -8.42 11.52 -5.91
N ALA A 231 -9.40 11.82 -5.05
CA ALA A 231 -10.73 12.19 -5.49
C ALA A 231 -10.72 13.48 -6.32
N LEU A 232 -9.95 14.49 -5.90
CA LEU A 232 -9.77 15.75 -6.63
C LEU A 232 -9.29 15.47 -8.06
N VAL A 233 -8.13 14.83 -8.19
CA VAL A 233 -7.47 14.68 -9.50
C VAL A 233 -8.18 13.73 -10.44
N THR A 234 -9.08 12.89 -9.93
CA THR A 234 -9.81 11.91 -10.74
C THR A 234 -11.28 12.27 -10.98
N THR A 235 -11.80 13.35 -10.39
CA THR A 235 -13.19 13.81 -10.57
C THR A 235 -13.31 15.25 -11.09
N SER A 236 -12.18 15.94 -11.26
CA SER A 236 -12.14 17.33 -11.70
C SER A 236 -11.03 17.54 -12.73
N ASP A 237 -11.05 18.70 -13.40
CA ASP A 237 -10.01 19.12 -14.35
C ASP A 237 -8.76 19.62 -13.61
N ALA A 238 -8.12 18.70 -12.88
CA ALA A 238 -6.92 19.01 -12.11
C ALA A 238 -5.73 19.32 -13.02
N THR A 239 -4.92 20.26 -12.54
CA THR A 239 -3.62 20.61 -13.09
C THR A 239 -2.58 19.56 -12.71
N PRO A 240 -1.47 19.41 -13.47
CA PRO A 240 -0.37 18.51 -13.09
C PRO A 240 0.20 18.76 -11.70
N ALA A 241 0.01 19.95 -11.12
CA ALA A 241 0.49 20.27 -9.79
C ALA A 241 -0.28 19.63 -8.64
N GLU A 242 -1.54 19.24 -8.88
CA GLU A 242 -2.37 18.59 -7.87
C GLU A 242 -2.06 17.09 -7.74
N PHE A 243 -1.36 16.51 -8.72
CA PHE A 243 -0.86 15.13 -8.69
C PHE A 243 0.39 14.95 -7.80
N GLY A 244 0.72 15.90 -6.92
CA GLY A 244 1.94 15.83 -6.11
C GLY A 244 1.95 14.72 -5.04
N ARG A 245 0.79 14.20 -4.64
CA ARG A 245 0.68 13.19 -3.56
C ARG A 245 -0.06 11.92 -3.98
N ALA A 246 -1.18 12.04 -4.70
CA ALA A 246 -2.00 10.88 -5.05
C ALA A 246 -1.25 9.74 -5.77
N PRO A 247 -0.35 10.01 -6.75
CA PRO A 247 0.41 8.96 -7.45
C PRO A 247 1.33 8.13 -6.57
N HIS A 248 1.75 8.65 -5.42
CA HIS A 248 2.71 8.02 -4.52
C HIS A 248 2.07 6.99 -3.57
N TYR A 249 0.74 6.84 -3.58
CA TYR A 249 0.05 5.82 -2.77
C TYR A 249 -0.32 4.60 -3.60
N LEU A 250 -1.12 4.82 -4.67
CA LEU A 250 -1.48 3.78 -5.62
C LEU A 250 -1.76 4.42 -6.97
N LEU A 251 -0.83 4.26 -7.89
CA LEU A 251 -0.94 4.72 -9.28
C LEU A 251 -1.79 3.75 -10.09
N ASP A 252 -3.10 3.78 -9.84
CA ASP A 252 -4.09 2.96 -10.54
C ASP A 252 -4.42 3.45 -11.96
N SER A 253 -5.20 2.68 -12.71
CA SER A 253 -5.58 3.04 -14.08
C SER A 253 -6.30 4.39 -14.18
N ARG A 254 -7.16 4.74 -13.21
CA ARG A 254 -7.94 5.98 -13.25
C ARG A 254 -7.04 7.18 -13.02
N LEU A 255 -6.12 7.05 -12.07
CA LEU A 255 -5.14 8.07 -11.76
C LEU A 255 -4.15 8.26 -12.91
N MET A 256 -3.68 7.18 -13.53
CA MET A 256 -2.81 7.25 -14.71
C MET A 256 -3.49 7.94 -15.90
N MET A 257 -4.76 7.63 -16.19
CA MET A 257 -5.51 8.29 -17.25
C MET A 257 -5.66 9.80 -16.96
N ALA A 258 -6.15 10.14 -15.77
CA ALA A 258 -6.33 11.54 -15.37
C ALA A 258 -5.00 12.33 -15.38
N TRP A 259 -3.90 11.70 -14.95
CA TRP A 259 -2.60 12.32 -14.94
C TRP A 259 -2.03 12.54 -16.34
N ALA A 260 -2.17 11.54 -17.22
CA ALA A 260 -1.75 11.64 -18.61
C ALA A 260 -2.52 12.76 -19.34
N GLU A 261 -3.83 12.86 -19.13
CA GLU A 261 -4.64 13.95 -19.68
C GLU A 261 -4.25 15.32 -19.11
N ALA A 262 -4.02 15.42 -17.80
CA ALA A 262 -3.59 16.67 -17.17
C ALA A 262 -2.24 17.16 -17.72
N LEU A 263 -1.27 16.25 -17.91
CA LEU A 263 0.02 16.54 -18.53
C LEU A 263 -0.17 17.00 -19.99
N ALA A 264 -1.01 16.31 -20.76
CA ALA A 264 -1.27 16.65 -22.15
C ALA A 264 -1.93 18.03 -22.29
N ARG A 265 -2.92 18.36 -21.46
CA ARG A 265 -3.57 19.68 -21.42
C ARG A 265 -2.58 20.80 -21.06
N ALA A 266 -1.61 20.50 -20.20
CA ALA A 266 -0.53 21.43 -19.82
C ALA A 266 0.59 21.55 -20.87
N GLY A 267 0.52 20.81 -21.99
CA GLY A 267 1.53 20.83 -23.05
C GLY A 267 2.74 19.90 -22.80
N ASP A 268 2.79 19.17 -21.68
CA ASP A 268 3.83 18.16 -21.41
C ASP A 268 3.46 16.82 -22.07
N ILE A 269 3.36 16.86 -23.40
CA ILE A 269 2.88 15.75 -24.23
C ILE A 269 3.75 14.51 -24.08
N ASP A 270 5.05 14.69 -23.89
CA ASP A 270 5.98 13.55 -23.86
C ASP A 270 5.89 12.76 -22.55
N ARG A 271 5.75 13.45 -21.40
CA ARG A 271 5.42 12.77 -20.13
C ARG A 271 4.04 12.13 -20.18
N ALA A 272 3.05 12.79 -20.78
CA ALA A 272 1.71 12.23 -20.96
C ALA A 272 1.76 10.90 -21.73
N ARG A 273 2.53 10.86 -22.82
CA ARG A 273 2.78 9.65 -23.62
C ARG A 273 3.45 8.55 -22.81
N HIS A 274 4.43 8.88 -21.96
CA HIS A 274 5.07 7.89 -21.10
C HIS A 274 4.10 7.27 -20.10
N VAL A 275 3.28 8.08 -19.41
CA VAL A 275 2.25 7.57 -18.48
C VAL A 275 1.24 6.69 -19.22
N ALA A 276 0.77 7.11 -20.41
CA ALA A 276 -0.11 6.31 -21.25
C ALA A 276 0.54 4.99 -21.71
N ALA A 277 1.82 5.01 -22.08
CA ALA A 277 2.55 3.80 -22.46
C ALA A 277 2.64 2.81 -21.28
N ARG A 278 2.91 3.29 -20.07
CA ARG A 278 2.89 2.46 -18.85
C ARG A 278 1.52 1.89 -18.56
N LEU A 279 0.45 2.69 -18.72
CA LEU A 279 -0.92 2.24 -18.52
C LEU A 279 -1.28 1.10 -19.49
N ARG A 280 -0.84 1.18 -20.75
CA ARG A 280 -1.10 0.16 -21.77
C ARG A 280 -0.54 -1.22 -21.39
N GLU A 281 0.57 -1.27 -20.66
CA GLU A 281 1.20 -2.53 -20.23
C GLU A 281 0.32 -3.37 -19.29
N PHE A 282 -0.57 -2.73 -18.53
CA PHE A 282 -1.51 -3.43 -17.63
C PHE A 282 -2.61 -4.19 -18.37
N ARG A 283 -2.88 -3.89 -19.64
CA ARG A 283 -3.96 -4.53 -20.43
C ARG A 283 -5.31 -4.49 -19.69
N ASN A 284 -5.56 -3.41 -18.97
CA ASN A 284 -6.75 -3.25 -18.14
C ASN A 284 -7.96 -2.85 -18.99
N ALA A 285 -9.08 -3.57 -18.84
CA ALA A 285 -10.35 -3.28 -19.50
C ALA A 285 -10.86 -1.85 -19.21
N ASN A 286 -10.58 -1.31 -18.02
CA ASN A 286 -10.97 0.05 -17.63
C ASN A 286 -10.29 1.15 -18.45
N ALA A 287 -9.16 0.84 -19.12
CA ALA A 287 -8.47 1.77 -20.00
C ALA A 287 -8.94 1.68 -21.47
N GLY A 288 -9.91 0.80 -21.78
CA GLY A 288 -10.38 0.57 -23.14
C GLY A 288 -10.92 1.84 -23.80
N ALA A 289 -11.77 2.61 -23.11
CA ALA A 289 -12.31 3.86 -23.64
C ALA A 289 -11.21 4.91 -23.89
N PHE A 290 -10.20 4.98 -23.02
CA PHE A 290 -9.08 5.91 -23.15
C PHE A 290 -8.22 5.63 -24.40
N PHE A 291 -8.05 4.34 -24.75
CA PHE A 291 -7.28 3.93 -25.92
C PHE A 291 -8.11 3.63 -27.17
N ALA A 292 -9.45 3.66 -27.11
CA ALA A 292 -10.32 3.39 -28.25
C ALA A 292 -9.98 4.19 -29.52
N PRO A 293 -9.61 5.49 -29.46
CA PRO A 293 -9.20 6.25 -30.65
C PRO A 293 -7.92 5.74 -31.32
N CYS A 294 -7.13 4.90 -30.65
CA CYS A 294 -5.89 4.36 -31.21
C CYS A 294 -6.11 3.25 -32.23
N ASP A 295 -7.24 2.56 -32.12
CA ASP A 295 -7.62 1.43 -32.97
C ASP A 295 -8.63 1.83 -34.05
N ASP A 296 -9.23 3.02 -33.95
CA ASP A 296 -10.17 3.54 -34.92
C ASP A 296 -9.45 4.05 -36.19
N PRO A 297 -9.65 3.41 -37.38
CA PRO A 297 -9.03 3.84 -38.62
C PRO A 297 -9.59 5.18 -39.14
N ALA A 298 -10.74 5.64 -38.65
CA ALA A 298 -11.29 6.96 -39.00
C ALA A 298 -10.52 8.12 -38.34
N VAL A 299 -9.76 7.84 -37.27
CA VAL A 299 -8.93 8.84 -36.58
C VAL A 299 -7.59 8.97 -37.30
N ILE A 300 -7.49 9.97 -38.18
CA ILE A 300 -6.27 10.26 -38.96
C ILE A 300 -5.16 10.79 -38.05
N ASP A 301 -5.43 11.87 -37.30
CA ASP A 301 -4.49 12.44 -36.33
C ASP A 301 -4.66 11.77 -34.97
N LYS A 302 -3.91 10.68 -34.77
CA LYS A 302 -4.00 9.90 -33.53
C LYS A 302 -3.60 10.74 -32.31
N PRO A 303 -4.39 10.71 -31.22
CA PRO A 303 -4.13 11.51 -30.03
C PRO A 303 -2.88 11.02 -29.27
N PHE A 304 -2.45 11.78 -28.27
CA PHE A 304 -1.15 11.56 -27.60
C PHE A 304 -1.02 10.14 -27.04
N GLN A 305 -2.08 9.56 -26.45
CA GLN A 305 -2.06 8.25 -25.83
C GLN A 305 -1.85 7.08 -26.82
N CYS A 306 -1.89 7.36 -28.13
CA CYS A 306 -1.62 6.38 -29.17
C CYS A 306 -0.16 6.35 -29.60
N GLN A 307 0.62 7.35 -29.23
CA GLN A 307 2.01 7.53 -29.67
C GLN A 307 2.99 7.16 -28.56
N PRO A 308 4.14 6.54 -28.88
CA PRO A 308 5.19 6.33 -27.89
C PRO A 308 5.81 7.66 -27.44
N PRO A 309 6.38 7.73 -26.23
CA PRO A 309 7.19 8.88 -25.84
C PRO A 309 8.42 9.00 -26.76
N SER A 310 8.85 10.23 -27.04
CA SER A 310 9.98 10.55 -27.90
C SER A 310 11.33 10.26 -27.26
N ARG A 311 11.39 10.17 -25.93
CA ARG A 311 12.57 9.74 -25.16
C ARG A 311 12.21 8.72 -24.09
N ALA A 312 13.24 8.03 -23.59
CA ALA A 312 13.11 7.18 -22.42
C ALA A 312 13.03 8.05 -21.16
N TRP A 313 11.93 7.94 -20.42
CA TRP A 313 11.77 8.56 -19.11
C TRP A 313 12.03 7.57 -17.98
N ARG A 314 12.63 8.05 -16.90
CA ARG A 314 12.75 7.35 -15.63
C ARG A 314 11.61 7.76 -14.71
N TRP A 315 11.24 6.90 -13.76
CA TRP A 315 10.24 7.23 -12.75
C TRP A 315 10.64 8.48 -11.94
N SER A 316 11.93 8.68 -11.68
CA SER A 316 12.47 9.84 -10.96
C SER A 316 12.33 11.16 -11.75
N ASP A 317 12.07 11.11 -13.06
CA ASP A 317 11.77 12.33 -13.83
C ASP A 317 10.34 12.87 -13.57
N PHE A 318 9.55 12.11 -12.79
CA PHE A 318 8.19 12.46 -12.35
C PHE A 318 8.12 12.81 -10.86
N THR A 319 9.20 12.63 -10.10
CA THR A 319 9.32 13.16 -8.73
C THR A 319 9.73 14.63 -8.80
N ARG A 320 9.01 15.51 -8.09
CA ARG A 320 9.33 16.95 -8.02
C ARG A 320 10.52 17.23 -7.13
#